data_AF-A0A7R9V2Y6-F1
#
_entry.id   AF-A0A7R9V2Y6-F1
#
_cell.length_a   1.000
_cell.length_b   1.000
_cell.length_c   1.000
_cell.angle_alpha   90.00
_cell.angle_beta   90.00
_cell.angle_gamma   90.00
#
_symmetry.space_group_name_H-M   'P 1'
#
loop_
_entity.id
_entity.type
_entity.pdbx_description
1 polymer ?
#
loop_
_entity_poly.entity_id
_entity_poly.type
_entity_poly.pdbx_seq_one_letter_code
_entity_poly.pdbx_strand_id
1 'polypeptide(L)'
;GGLHGGHYYVYIRPDGERWLKFDDDRVEVVDSAKAIEDQFGGDGRSMSDVDGHAPMRYAKSSNAYMLVYVRVSDWDKIMADAGEEVMSDGLRERLQQEQQAKEAR
;
A
#
# COMPACT_ATOMS: atom_id res chain seq x y z
N GLY A 1 -10.48 5.68 -8.66
CA GLY A 1 -10.71 4.84 -9.86
C GLY A 1 -12.13 5.02 -10.35
N GLY A 2 -12.35 5.02 -11.67
CA GLY A 2 -13.68 5.20 -12.28
C GLY A 2 -14.28 3.90 -12.83
N LEU A 3 -15.50 3.98 -13.38
CA LEU A 3 -16.30 2.86 -13.90
C LEU A 3 -15.63 2.00 -15.01
N HIS A 4 -14.48 2.41 -15.56
CA HIS A 4 -13.82 1.77 -16.70
C HIS A 4 -12.34 1.42 -16.47
N GLY A 5 -11.83 1.57 -15.24
CA GLY A 5 -10.43 1.31 -14.92
C GLY A 5 -9.96 2.05 -13.67
N GLY A 6 -9.08 1.40 -12.92
CA GLY A 6 -8.46 1.95 -11.72
C GLY A 6 -7.06 1.38 -11.52
N HIS A 7 -6.23 2.15 -10.81
CA HIS A 7 -4.91 1.73 -10.38
C HIS A 7 -4.94 1.49 -8.88
N TYR A 8 -4.38 0.37 -8.42
CA TYR A 8 -4.33 0.02 -7.00
C TYR A 8 -2.89 0.05 -6.53
N TYR A 9 -2.69 0.69 -5.40
CA TYR A 9 -1.44 0.68 -4.66
C TYR A 9 -1.78 0.62 -3.17
N VAL A 10 -0.82 0.24 -2.34
CA VAL A 10 -1.04 0.07 -0.91
C VAL A 10 0.01 0.80 -0.09
N TYR A 11 -0.44 1.40 1.02
CA TYR A 11 0.46 1.88 2.07
C TYR A 11 0.48 0.85 3.19
N ILE A 12 1.68 0.41 3.57
CA ILE A 12 1.89 -0.59 4.63
C ILE A 12 2.90 -0.03 5.63
N ARG A 13 2.70 -0.33 6.91
CA ARG A 13 3.62 0.02 8.00
C ARG A 13 4.09 -1.27 8.71
N PRO A 14 5.03 -2.02 8.10
CA PRO A 14 5.35 -3.38 8.53
C PRO A 14 6.08 -3.44 9.89
N ASP A 15 6.87 -2.42 10.22
CA ASP A 15 7.61 -2.31 11.48
C ASP A 15 6.85 -1.53 12.55
N GLY A 16 5.60 -1.11 12.26
CA GLY A 16 4.82 -0.26 13.16
C GLY A 16 5.25 1.21 13.19
N GLU A 17 6.31 1.59 12.48
CA GLU A 17 6.88 2.94 12.50
C GLU A 17 6.80 3.63 11.15
N ARG A 18 7.36 3.03 10.09
CA ARG A 18 7.56 3.69 8.78
C ARG A 18 6.53 3.26 7.77
N TRP A 19 5.94 4.24 7.09
CA TRP A 19 5.03 3.98 5.99
C TRP A 19 5.80 3.71 4.70
N LEU A 20 5.41 2.65 4.02
CA LEU A 20 5.90 2.26 2.70
C LEU A 20 4.75 2.30 1.71
N LYS A 21 4.93 2.95 0.57
CA LYS A 21 4.04 2.85 -0.58
C LYS A 21 4.55 1.74 -1.50
N PHE A 22 3.72 0.73 -1.74
CA PHE A 22 3.94 -0.30 -2.75
C PHE A 22 3.06 -0.01 -3.95
N ASP A 23 3.69 0.27 -5.09
CA ASP A 23 3.09 0.66 -6.35
C ASP A 23 3.72 -0.18 -7.48
N ASP A 24 3.12 -1.34 -7.76
CA ASP A 24 3.65 -2.39 -8.63
C ASP A 24 5.12 -2.76 -8.34
N ASP A 25 6.05 -2.35 -9.19
CA ASP A 25 7.49 -2.62 -9.10
C ASP A 25 8.25 -1.62 -8.22
N ARG A 26 7.57 -0.59 -7.69
CA ARG A 26 8.17 0.49 -6.91
C ARG A 26 7.77 0.43 -5.45
N VAL A 27 8.77 0.59 -4.59
CA VAL A 27 8.59 0.72 -3.14
C VAL A 27 9.25 2.01 -2.66
N GLU A 28 8.47 2.86 -2.01
CA GLU A 28 8.93 4.17 -1.53
C GLU A 28 8.60 4.36 -0.05
N VAL A 29 9.54 4.91 0.72
CA VAL A 29 9.24 5.38 2.08
C VAL A 29 8.46 6.69 1.98
N VAL A 30 7.35 6.78 2.70
CA VAL A 30 6.48 7.97 2.72
C VAL A 30 6.20 8.41 4.15
N ASP A 31 5.74 9.65 4.29
CA ASP A 31 5.25 10.15 5.58
C ASP A 31 3.84 9.62 5.89
N SER A 32 3.43 9.75 7.15
CA SER A 32 2.10 9.34 7.59
C SER A 32 0.99 10.20 6.98
N ALA A 33 1.24 11.47 6.68
CA ALA A 33 0.27 12.38 6.07
C ALA A 33 -0.14 11.87 4.68
N LYS A 34 0.83 11.45 3.86
CA LYS A 34 0.58 10.88 2.53
C LYS A 34 -0.10 9.51 2.59
N ALA A 35 0.24 8.69 3.58
CA ALA A 35 -0.33 7.35 3.75
C ALA A 35 -1.76 7.38 4.33
N ILE A 36 -2.11 8.38 5.14
CA ILE A 36 -3.38 8.44 5.87
C ILE A 36 -4.24 9.63 5.41
N GLU A 37 -3.81 10.85 5.70
CA GLU A 37 -4.62 12.07 5.52
C GLU A 37 -4.93 12.33 4.04
N ASP A 38 -3.92 12.17 3.17
CA ASP A 38 -4.09 12.32 1.73
C ASP A 38 -5.03 11.29 1.12
N GLN A 39 -5.33 10.20 1.85
CA GLN A 39 -6.18 9.10 1.40
C GLN A 39 -7.62 9.18 1.92
N PHE A 40 -7.99 10.21 2.69
CA PHE A 40 -9.40 10.43 3.10
C PHE A 40 -10.34 10.68 1.92
N GLY A 41 -9.80 11.17 0.79
CA GLY A 41 -10.58 11.56 -0.38
C GLY A 41 -11.31 12.89 -0.20
N GLY A 42 -12.11 13.25 -1.20
CA GLY A 42 -12.79 14.54 -1.27
C GLY A 42 -11.94 15.62 -1.93
N ASP A 43 -12.61 16.63 -2.47
CA ASP A 43 -11.97 17.85 -2.97
C ASP A 43 -11.64 18.72 -1.75
N GLY A 44 -10.42 19.24 -1.66
CA GLY A 44 -10.01 20.10 -0.57
C GLY A 44 -10.91 21.34 -0.54
N ARG A 45 -11.98 21.31 0.27
CA ARG A 45 -12.81 22.49 0.50
C ARG A 45 -11.97 23.50 1.27
N SER A 46 -11.37 24.44 0.55
CA SER A 46 -11.38 25.81 1.05
C SER A 46 -12.80 26.33 0.80
N MET A 47 -13.67 26.26 1.80
CA MET A 47 -14.88 27.08 1.85
C MET A 47 -14.45 28.52 2.11
N SER A 48 -13.84 29.15 1.12
CA SER A 48 -13.61 30.58 1.05
C SER A 48 -12.82 30.82 -0.23
N ASP A 49 -13.49 31.29 -1.27
CA ASP A 49 -13.02 32.47 -2.01
C ASP A 49 -14.21 33.09 -2.75
N VAL A 50 -14.42 34.36 -2.42
CA VAL A 50 -15.58 35.21 -2.70
C VAL A 50 -15.45 35.89 -4.08
N ASP A 51 -14.51 35.48 -4.91
CA ASP A 51 -14.20 36.17 -6.16
C ASP A 51 -14.07 35.17 -7.31
N GLY A 52 -14.91 35.36 -8.35
CA GLY A 52 -15.30 34.38 -9.37
C GLY A 52 -14.24 33.90 -10.36
N HIS A 53 -13.00 33.66 -9.92
CA HIS A 53 -11.89 33.16 -10.73
C HIS A 53 -11.24 31.95 -10.04
N ALA A 54 -11.92 30.81 -10.00
CA ALA A 54 -11.33 29.58 -9.48
C ALA A 54 -10.47 28.90 -10.56
N PRO A 55 -9.15 28.68 -10.35
CA PRO A 55 -8.40 27.76 -11.19
C PRO A 55 -8.98 26.36 -11.02
N MET A 56 -9.17 25.65 -12.13
CA MET A 56 -9.68 24.28 -12.18
C MET A 56 -8.84 23.38 -11.25
N ARG A 57 -9.37 23.06 -10.07
CA ARG A 57 -8.72 22.15 -9.11
C ARG A 57 -9.14 20.73 -9.45
N TYR A 58 -8.16 19.90 -9.79
CA TYR A 58 -8.40 18.49 -10.07
C TYR A 58 -8.77 17.78 -8.77
N ALA A 59 -10.02 17.33 -8.65
CA ALA A 59 -10.43 16.45 -7.56
C ALA A 59 -9.45 15.27 -7.48
N LYS A 60 -8.90 14.99 -6.28
CA LYS A 60 -8.04 13.82 -6.06
C LYS A 60 -8.80 12.57 -6.50
N SER A 61 -8.33 11.92 -7.56
CA SER A 61 -8.97 10.76 -8.19
C SER A 61 -8.68 9.43 -7.47
N SER A 62 -7.94 9.48 -6.37
CA SER A 62 -7.61 8.35 -5.49
C SER A 62 -7.91 8.67 -4.03
N ASN A 63 -8.42 7.67 -3.33
CA ASN A 63 -8.66 7.65 -1.89
C ASN A 63 -8.54 6.21 -1.38
N ALA A 64 -8.57 6.02 -0.06
CA ALA A 64 -8.56 4.70 0.56
C ALA A 64 -9.86 3.95 0.24
N TYR A 65 -9.72 2.72 -0.29
CA TYR A 65 -10.83 1.80 -0.53
C TYR A 65 -10.97 0.76 0.59
N MET A 66 -9.84 0.27 1.12
CA MET A 66 -9.78 -0.75 2.16
C MET A 66 -8.77 -0.36 3.23
N LEU A 67 -9.12 -0.59 4.49
CA LEU A 67 -8.25 -0.38 5.65
C LEU A 67 -8.08 -1.71 6.39
N VAL A 68 -6.84 -2.02 6.76
CA VAL A 68 -6.51 -3.24 7.51
C VAL A 68 -5.91 -2.82 8.84
N TYR A 69 -6.50 -3.32 9.94
CA TYR A 69 -6.07 -3.02 11.30
C TYR A 69 -5.69 -4.30 12.03
N VAL A 70 -4.66 -4.19 12.88
CA VAL A 70 -4.24 -5.22 13.81
C VAL A 70 -4.57 -4.74 15.22
N ARG A 71 -5.16 -5.62 16.05
CA ARG A 71 -5.39 -5.32 17.46
C ARG A 71 -4.05 -5.17 18.17
N VAL A 72 -3.87 -4.09 18.94
CA VAL A 72 -2.60 -3.81 19.63
C VAL A 72 -2.14 -4.97 20.52
N SER A 73 -3.06 -5.63 21.24
CA SER A 73 -2.72 -6.79 22.08
C SER A 73 -2.22 -8.01 21.31
N ASP A 74 -2.52 -8.09 20.01
CA ASP A 74 -2.22 -9.25 19.16
C ASP A 74 -1.07 -8.94 18.20
N TRP A 75 -0.46 -7.75 18.30
CA TRP A 75 0.59 -7.27 17.40
C TRP A 75 1.75 -8.24 17.29
N ASP A 76 2.37 -8.60 18.42
CA ASP A 76 3.55 -9.48 18.45
C ASP A 76 3.27 -10.86 17.87
N LYS A 77 2.03 -11.34 17.98
CA LYS A 77 1.61 -12.63 17.42
C LYS A 77 1.39 -12.56 15.91
N ILE A 78 0.77 -11.50 15.42
CA ILE A 78 0.41 -11.35 14.00
C ILE A 78 1.60 -10.89 13.16
N MET A 79 2.44 -10.03 13.72
CA MET A 79 3.63 -9.45 13.08
C MET A 79 4.92 -10.23 13.40
N ALA A 80 4.79 -11.44 13.95
CA ALA A 80 5.92 -12.30 14.27
C ALA A 80 6.77 -12.61 13.02
N ASP A 81 8.09 -12.65 13.18
CA ASP A 81 8.99 -13.04 12.08
C ASP A 81 8.71 -14.48 11.65
N ALA A 82 8.50 -14.67 10.35
CA ALA A 82 8.33 -15.99 9.76
C ALA A 82 9.72 -16.58 9.55
N GLY A 83 10.25 -17.26 10.56
CA GLY A 83 11.55 -17.93 10.49
C GLY A 83 11.64 -18.90 9.31
N GLU A 84 12.87 -19.29 8.93
CA GLU A 84 13.10 -20.15 7.76
C GLU A 84 12.38 -21.51 7.84
N GLU A 85 12.08 -21.98 9.04
CA GLU A 85 11.43 -23.26 9.32
C GLU A 85 9.92 -23.29 8.99
N VAL A 86 9.30 -22.13 8.70
CA VAL A 86 7.87 -22.07 8.35
C VAL A 86 7.60 -22.70 6.97
N MET A 87 8.61 -22.76 6.10
CA MET A 87 8.49 -23.34 4.76
C MET A 87 8.95 -24.79 4.74
N SER A 88 8.10 -25.69 4.24
CA SER A 88 8.46 -27.12 4.12
C SER A 88 9.55 -27.35 3.07
N ASP A 89 10.43 -28.31 3.34
CA ASP A 89 11.58 -28.64 2.48
C ASP A 89 11.15 -29.00 1.05
N GLY A 90 10.11 -29.82 0.90
CA GLY A 90 9.60 -30.20 -0.42
C GLY A 90 9.06 -29.01 -1.23
N LEU A 91 8.51 -27.98 -0.56
CA LEU A 91 8.07 -26.75 -1.24
C LEU A 91 9.28 -25.91 -1.66
N ARG A 92 10.28 -25.79 -0.78
CA ARG A 92 11.53 -25.06 -1.04
C ARG A 92 12.28 -25.64 -2.24
N GLU A 93 12.46 -26.96 -2.28
CA GLU A 93 13.14 -27.65 -3.38
C GLU A 93 12.42 -27.44 -4.71
N ARG A 94 11.09 -27.55 -4.72
CA ARG A 94 10.30 -27.35 -5.95
C ARG A 94 10.45 -25.92 -6.49
N LEU A 95 10.38 -24.91 -5.64
CA LEU A 95 10.53 -23.51 -6.04
C LEU A 95 11.94 -23.22 -6.60
N GLN A 96 12.98 -23.82 -6.02
CA GLN A 96 14.35 -23.68 -6.51
C GLN A 96 14.52 -24.31 -7.91
N GLN A 97 13.95 -25.50 -8.13
CA GLN A 97 13.99 -26.15 -9.45
C GLN A 97 13.25 -25.33 -10.51
N GLU A 98 12.08 -24.78 -10.19
CA GLU A 98 11.32 -23.90 -11.09
C GLU A 98 12.10 -22.62 -11.45
N GLN A 99 12.82 -22.03 -10.50
CA GLN A 99 13.65 -20.85 -10.74
C GLN A 99 14.82 -21.17 -11.67
N GLN A 100 15.56 -22.26 -11.41
CA GLN A 100 16.68 -22.69 -12.26
C GLN A 100 16.22 -22.98 -13.70
N ALA A 101 15.06 -23.61 -13.87
CA ALA A 101 14.50 -23.90 -15.18
C ALA A 101 14.11 -22.63 -15.97
N LYS A 102 13.66 -21.57 -15.28
CA LYS A 102 13.39 -20.26 -15.89
C LYS A 102 14.66 -19.54 -16.33
N GLU A 103 15.73 -19.62 -15.54
CA GLU A 103 17.02 -18.96 -15.83
C GLU A 103 17.82 -19.67 -16.92
N ALA A 104 17.63 -20.99 -17.09
CA ALA A 104 18.28 -21.78 -18.14
C ALA A 104 17.63 -21.65 -19.53
N ARG A 105 16.51 -20.92 -19.65
CA ARG A 105 15.75 -20.74 -20.88
C ARG A 105 16.03 -19.37 -21.50
#